data_AF-A0A428W851-F1
#
_entry.id   AF-A0A428W851-F1
#
_cell.length_a   1.000
_cell.length_b   1.000
_cell.length_c   1.000
_cell.angle_alpha   90.00
_cell.angle_beta   90.00
_cell.angle_gamma   90.00
#
_symmetry.space_group_name_H-M   'P 1'
#
loop_
_entity.id
_entity.type
_entity.pdbx_description
1 polymer ?
#
loop_
_entity_poly.entity_id
_entity_poly.type
_entity_poly.pdbx_seq_one_letter_code
_entity_poly.pdbx_strand_id
1 'polypeptide(L)'
;MSQYFSIDGQDVWNPSNGPGRLFARLAEALVPWAGRPSGIGVTPGDPDDHPIDGAVFAEFADALVAEYRATSHPIKRGLLEGFVVTAAVLARRGGCALPALDGPAETSSHDVSGAPAGPDRLAELTAEYARAMPE
;
A
#
# COMPACT_ATOMS: atom_id res chain seq x y z
N MET A 1 -8.86 18.67 -11.44
CA MET A 1 -9.25 18.21 -10.10
C MET A 1 -8.32 17.08 -9.70
N SER A 2 -7.76 17.21 -8.52
CA SER A 2 -6.82 16.27 -7.89
C SER A 2 -7.36 15.87 -6.52
N GLN A 3 -6.84 14.78 -5.96
CA GLN A 3 -7.08 14.38 -4.59
C GLN A 3 -5.81 14.57 -3.77
N TYR A 4 -5.95 14.74 -2.47
CA TYR A 4 -4.86 14.99 -1.55
C TYR A 4 -4.83 13.92 -0.48
N PHE A 5 -3.68 13.29 -0.27
CA PHE A 5 -3.46 12.33 0.79
C PHE A 5 -2.40 12.88 1.73
N SER A 6 -2.71 12.95 3.02
CA SER A 6 -1.78 13.39 4.05
C SER A 6 -1.69 12.35 5.16
N ILE A 7 -0.49 12.05 5.63
CA ILE A 7 -0.26 11.21 6.82
C ILE A 7 0.15 12.13 7.96
N ASP A 8 -0.62 12.11 9.05
CA ASP A 8 -0.35 12.91 10.25
C ASP A 8 -0.08 14.41 9.96
N GLY A 9 -0.76 14.95 8.94
CA GLY A 9 -0.65 16.35 8.50
C GLY A 9 0.48 16.65 7.51
N GLN A 10 1.23 15.64 7.07
CA GLN A 10 2.21 15.78 5.99
C GLN A 10 1.64 15.25 4.67
N ASP A 11 1.65 16.07 3.62
CA ASP A 11 1.25 15.63 2.28
C ASP A 11 2.19 14.52 1.79
N VAL A 12 1.60 13.43 1.30
CA VAL A 12 2.35 12.26 0.79
C VAL A 12 2.04 11.97 -0.67
N TRP A 13 0.89 12.43 -1.19
CA TRP A 13 0.50 12.20 -2.58
C TRP A 13 -0.64 13.12 -3.05
N ASN A 14 -0.44 13.76 -4.21
CA ASN A 14 -1.44 14.58 -4.90
C ASN A 14 -1.77 14.05 -6.32
N PRO A 15 -2.52 12.94 -6.46
CA PRO A 15 -2.90 12.40 -7.76
C PRO A 15 -4.06 13.15 -8.42
N SER A 16 -4.26 12.88 -9.72
CA SER A 16 -5.55 13.18 -10.35
C SER A 16 -6.69 12.35 -9.72
N ASN A 17 -7.94 12.80 -9.88
CA ASN A 17 -9.09 12.17 -9.20
C ASN A 17 -9.26 10.67 -9.46
N GLY A 18 -8.92 10.19 -10.66
CA GLY A 18 -9.08 8.78 -11.03
C GLY A 18 -8.23 7.84 -10.16
N PRO A 19 -6.89 7.96 -10.20
CA PRO A 19 -5.98 7.16 -9.38
C PRO A 19 -6.24 7.28 -7.87
N GLY A 20 -6.45 8.50 -7.35
CA GLY A 20 -6.72 8.71 -5.92
C GLY A 20 -7.98 7.98 -5.45
N ARG A 21 -9.09 8.17 -6.17
CA ARG A 21 -10.35 7.50 -5.86
C ARG A 21 -10.26 5.97 -6.01
N LEU A 22 -9.55 5.48 -7.02
CA LEU A 22 -9.33 4.04 -7.18
C LEU A 22 -8.55 3.48 -5.98
N PHE A 23 -7.48 4.16 -5.57
CA PHE A 23 -6.68 3.76 -4.42
C PHE A 23 -7.52 3.70 -3.13
N ALA A 24 -8.29 4.74 -2.82
CA ALA A 24 -9.17 4.75 -1.64
C ALA A 24 -10.18 3.59 -1.65
N ARG A 25 -10.78 3.28 -2.82
CA ARG A 25 -11.73 2.16 -2.95
C ARG A 25 -11.06 0.79 -2.82
N LEU A 26 -9.85 0.63 -3.34
CA LEU A 26 -9.08 -0.60 -3.16
C LEU A 26 -8.69 -0.78 -1.68
N ALA A 27 -8.34 0.29 -0.97
CA ALA A 27 -8.06 0.23 0.46
C ALA A 27 -9.27 -0.29 1.24
N GLU A 28 -10.48 0.25 0.99
CA GLU A 28 -11.73 -0.24 1.58
C GLU A 28 -11.95 -1.74 1.31
N ALA A 29 -11.72 -2.20 0.07
CA ALA A 29 -11.90 -3.59 -0.33
C ALA A 29 -10.88 -4.56 0.30
N LEU A 30 -9.69 -4.06 0.65
CA LEU A 30 -8.59 -4.86 1.21
C LEU A 30 -8.60 -4.92 2.74
N VAL A 31 -9.36 -4.07 3.44
CA VAL A 31 -9.54 -4.15 4.91
C VAL A 31 -9.85 -5.58 5.41
N PRO A 32 -10.84 -6.31 4.86
CA PRO A 32 -11.14 -7.67 5.34
C PRO A 32 -10.02 -8.67 5.05
N TRP A 33 -9.21 -8.44 4.01
CA TRP A 33 -8.06 -9.28 3.67
C TRP A 33 -6.86 -9.02 4.56
N ALA A 34 -6.60 -7.75 4.89
CA ALA A 34 -5.54 -7.35 5.82
C ALA A 34 -5.90 -7.68 7.28
N GLY A 35 -7.19 -7.81 7.61
CA GLY A 35 -7.65 -7.93 8.99
C GLY A 35 -7.39 -6.68 9.83
N ARG A 36 -7.12 -5.54 9.18
CA ARG A 36 -6.75 -4.25 9.76
C ARG A 36 -7.54 -3.13 9.07
N PRO A 37 -7.99 -2.10 9.80
CA PRO A 37 -8.56 -0.91 9.18
C PRO A 37 -7.50 -0.18 8.35
N SER A 38 -7.89 0.46 7.25
CA SER A 38 -6.93 1.12 6.36
C SER A 38 -6.33 2.40 6.95
N GLY A 39 -7.04 3.07 7.88
CA GLY A 39 -6.61 4.37 8.41
C GLY A 39 -6.84 5.55 7.46
N ILE A 40 -7.33 5.31 6.23
CA ILE A 40 -7.66 6.36 5.27
C ILE A 40 -9.03 6.95 5.59
N GLY A 41 -9.07 8.25 5.85
CA GLY A 41 -10.27 9.03 6.09
C GLY A 41 -10.73 9.84 4.87
N VAL A 42 -11.77 10.64 5.12
CA VAL A 42 -12.26 11.69 4.21
C VAL A 42 -12.60 12.89 5.07
N THR A 43 -12.08 14.06 4.72
CA THR A 43 -12.37 15.29 5.45
C THR A 43 -13.86 15.66 5.31
N PRO A 44 -14.58 15.95 6.40
CA PRO A 44 -15.99 16.32 6.33
C PRO A 44 -16.21 17.56 5.45
N GLY A 45 -16.95 17.39 4.35
CA GLY A 45 -17.24 18.47 3.40
C GLY A 45 -16.21 18.63 2.28
N ASP A 46 -15.12 17.86 2.30
CA ASP A 46 -14.13 17.82 1.22
C ASP A 46 -13.84 16.35 0.81
N PRO A 47 -14.49 15.85 -0.26
CA PRO A 47 -14.32 14.47 -0.73
C PRO A 47 -13.01 14.24 -1.50
N ASP A 48 -12.23 15.29 -1.76
CA ASP A 48 -10.94 15.21 -2.43
C ASP A 48 -9.77 15.21 -1.41
N ASP A 49 -10.03 15.44 -0.12
CA ASP A 49 -9.04 15.43 0.97
C ASP A 49 -9.13 14.16 1.84
N HIS A 50 -8.01 13.43 1.89
CA HIS A 50 -7.86 12.13 2.54
C HIS A 50 -6.79 12.17 3.64
N PRO A 51 -7.16 12.57 4.87
CA PRO A 51 -6.28 12.41 6.03
C PRO A 51 -6.11 10.92 6.34
N ILE A 52 -4.88 10.52 6.63
CA ILE A 52 -4.50 9.15 6.95
C ILE A 52 -3.90 9.14 8.36
N ASP A 53 -4.41 8.26 9.23
CA ASP A 53 -3.74 7.89 10.48
C ASP A 53 -2.52 7.03 10.16
N GLY A 54 -1.32 7.56 10.40
CA GLY A 54 -0.07 6.91 9.99
C GLY A 54 0.15 5.56 10.66
N ALA A 55 -0.15 5.44 11.95
CA ALA A 55 0.04 4.20 12.69
C ALA A 55 -0.90 3.10 12.20
N VAL A 56 -2.17 3.44 11.98
CA VAL A 56 -3.17 2.49 11.47
C VAL A 56 -2.85 2.08 10.03
N PHE A 57 -2.49 3.04 9.18
CA PHE A 57 -2.13 2.78 7.80
C PHE A 57 -0.87 1.94 7.67
N ALA A 58 0.13 2.14 8.54
CA ALA A 58 1.35 1.33 8.58
C ALA A 58 1.04 -0.13 8.90
N GLU A 59 0.23 -0.43 9.92
CA GLU A 59 -0.17 -1.80 10.24
C GLU A 59 -0.92 -2.48 9.09
N PHE A 60 -1.82 -1.75 8.43
CA PHE A 60 -2.57 -2.23 7.29
C PHE A 60 -1.68 -2.51 6.07
N ALA A 61 -0.80 -1.57 5.73
CA ALA A 61 0.13 -1.72 4.61
C ALA A 61 1.13 -2.85 4.87
N ASP A 62 1.68 -2.95 6.09
CA ASP A 62 2.63 -3.99 6.47
C ASP A 62 2.01 -5.39 6.41
N ALA A 63 0.76 -5.54 6.85
CA ALA A 63 0.03 -6.81 6.73
C ALA A 63 -0.13 -7.25 5.26
N LEU A 64 -0.44 -6.31 4.36
CA LEU A 64 -0.56 -6.62 2.93
C LEU A 64 0.79 -6.88 2.26
N VAL A 65 1.86 -6.21 2.70
CA VAL A 65 3.23 -6.51 2.27
C VAL A 65 3.62 -7.93 2.69
N ALA A 66 3.35 -8.30 3.95
CA ALA A 66 3.62 -9.64 4.45
C ALA A 66 2.87 -10.69 3.62
N GLU A 67 1.59 -10.46 3.35
CA GLU A 67 0.77 -11.35 2.52
C GLU A 67 1.31 -11.47 1.08
N TYR A 68 1.70 -10.34 0.46
CA TYR A 68 2.29 -10.34 -0.89
C TYR A 68 3.60 -11.13 -0.94
N ARG A 69 4.45 -11.02 0.09
CA ARG A 69 5.74 -11.74 0.16
C ARG A 69 5.54 -13.23 0.49
N ALA A 70 4.53 -13.55 1.28
CA ALA A 70 4.23 -14.91 1.72
C ALA A 70 3.58 -15.77 0.63
N THR A 71 2.73 -15.19 -0.22
CA THR A 71 2.01 -15.95 -1.25
C THR A 71 2.88 -16.27 -2.47
N SER A 72 2.85 -17.52 -2.94
CA SER A 72 3.43 -17.91 -4.23
C SER A 72 2.43 -17.84 -5.39
N HIS A 73 1.15 -17.59 -5.10
CA HIS A 73 0.08 -17.66 -6.09
C HIS A 73 0.13 -16.43 -7.03
N PRO A 74 0.43 -16.61 -8.34
CA PRO A 74 0.75 -15.50 -9.24
C PRO A 74 -0.41 -14.53 -9.42
N ILE A 75 -1.65 -15.03 -9.49
CA ILE A 75 -2.85 -14.19 -9.61
C ILE A 75 -3.03 -13.30 -8.37
N LYS A 76 -2.91 -13.87 -7.16
CA LYS A 76 -3.06 -13.12 -5.91
C LYS A 76 -2.00 -12.03 -5.78
N ARG A 77 -0.75 -12.36 -6.12
CA ARG A 77 0.34 -11.37 -6.17
C ARG A 77 0.04 -10.25 -7.13
N GLY A 78 -0.38 -10.56 -8.36
CA GLY A 78 -0.73 -9.55 -9.37
C GLY A 78 -1.88 -8.64 -8.94
N LEU A 79 -2.89 -9.18 -8.25
CA LEU A 79 -4.00 -8.39 -7.70
C LEU A 79 -3.56 -7.45 -6.56
N LEU A 80 -2.61 -7.88 -5.73
CA LEU A 80 -2.08 -7.08 -4.62
C LEU A 80 -1.03 -6.05 -5.08
N GLU A 81 -0.21 -6.39 -6.07
CA GLU A 81 1.01 -5.67 -6.44
C GLU A 81 0.77 -4.17 -6.65
N GLY A 82 -0.19 -3.81 -7.50
CA GLY A 82 -0.47 -2.41 -7.82
C GLY A 82 -0.88 -1.58 -6.61
N PHE A 83 -1.59 -2.18 -5.64
CA PHE A 83 -1.99 -1.48 -4.42
C PHE A 83 -0.86 -1.43 -3.39
N VAL A 84 -0.24 -2.58 -3.10
CA VAL A 84 0.79 -2.72 -2.05
C VAL A 84 2.00 -1.85 -2.35
N VAL A 85 2.42 -1.77 -3.61
CA VAL A 85 3.52 -0.90 -4.03
C VAL A 85 3.19 0.57 -3.73
N THR A 86 2.01 1.06 -4.13
CA THR A 86 1.57 2.43 -3.86
C THR A 86 1.45 2.70 -2.37
N ALA A 87 0.83 1.80 -1.61
CA ALA A 87 0.66 1.95 -0.16
C ALA A 87 2.02 2.02 0.57
N ALA A 88 2.99 1.20 0.14
CA ALA A 88 4.34 1.23 0.70
C ALA A 88 5.07 2.56 0.44
N VAL A 89 4.89 3.14 -0.74
CA VAL A 89 5.43 4.48 -1.05
C VAL A 89 4.81 5.54 -0.14
N LEU A 90 3.48 5.55 0.02
CA LEU A 90 2.79 6.51 0.88
C LEU A 90 3.27 6.41 2.34
N ALA A 91 3.32 5.18 2.87
CA ALA A 91 3.79 4.93 4.23
C ALA A 91 5.21 5.46 4.44
N ARG A 92 6.14 5.17 3.51
CA ARG A 92 7.53 5.65 3.59
C ARG A 92 7.63 7.17 3.50
N ARG A 93 6.85 7.81 2.62
CA ARG A 93 6.79 9.29 2.54
C ARG A 93 6.31 9.88 3.87
N GLY A 94 5.31 9.26 4.50
CA GLY A 94 4.81 9.62 5.83
C GLY A 94 5.72 9.18 7.00
N GLY A 95 6.95 8.71 6.74
CA GLY A 95 7.89 8.31 7.78
C GLY A 95 7.53 7.01 8.52
N CYS A 96 6.58 6.24 8.02
CA CYS A 96 6.15 4.97 8.61
C CYS A 96 7.12 3.84 8.25
N ALA A 97 7.40 2.97 9.22
CA ALA A 97 8.18 1.76 9.01
C ALA A 97 7.29 0.62 8.49
N LEU A 98 7.85 -0.23 7.63
CA LEU A 98 7.19 -1.44 7.12
C LEU A 98 8.13 -2.64 7.33
N PRO A 99 8.15 -3.23 8.54
CA PRO A 99 9.02 -4.35 8.85
C PRO A 99 8.90 -5.52 7.88
N ALA A 100 7.70 -5.82 7.38
CA ALA A 100 7.49 -6.86 6.38
C ALA A 100 8.07 -6.50 5.02
N LEU A 101 8.41 -5.25 4.73
CA LEU A 101 9.14 -4.82 3.54
C LEU A 101 10.66 -4.80 3.78
N ASP A 102 11.07 -4.28 4.93
CA ASP A 102 12.48 -4.03 5.26
C ASP A 102 13.21 -5.28 5.79
N GLY A 103 12.44 -6.25 6.30
CA GLY A 103 12.94 -7.50 6.87
C GLY A 103 13.24 -8.59 5.84
N PRO A 104 13.84 -9.72 6.29
CA PRO A 104 14.05 -10.89 5.44
C PRO A 104 12.72 -11.46 4.97
N ALA A 105 12.71 -12.03 3.77
CA ALA A 105 11.51 -12.63 3.20
C ALA A 105 11.19 -13.94 3.91
N GLU A 106 10.13 -13.96 4.71
CA GLU A 106 9.61 -15.23 5.23
C GLU A 106 8.70 -15.85 4.16
N THR A 107 9.20 -16.90 3.51
CA THR A 107 8.40 -17.67 2.55
C THR A 107 7.39 -18.52 3.31
N SER A 108 6.11 -18.19 3.25
CA SER A 108 5.05 -19.05 3.79
C SER A 108 4.84 -20.25 2.87
N SER A 109 4.82 -21.45 3.44
CA SER A 109 4.71 -22.73 2.71
C SER A 109 3.28 -23.06 2.22
N HIS A 110 2.32 -22.14 2.34
CA HIS A 110 0.90 -22.49 2.19
C HIS A 110 0.32 -22.46 0.79
N ASP A 111 1.02 -21.93 -0.21
CA ASP A 111 0.59 -22.00 -1.61
C ASP A 111 1.71 -22.56 -2.48
N VAL A 112 1.42 -23.56 -3.30
CA VAL A 112 2.33 -24.08 -4.33
C VAL A 112 1.67 -23.88 -5.68
N SER A 113 2.12 -22.87 -6.44
CA SER A 113 2.20 -22.89 -7.91
C SER A 113 2.72 -21.54 -8.42
N GLY A 114 3.95 -21.50 -8.95
CA GLY A 114 4.48 -20.35 -9.72
C GLY A 114 5.88 -19.90 -9.26
N ALA A 115 6.73 -19.57 -10.22
CA ALA A 115 8.12 -19.14 -9.99
C ALA A 115 8.21 -17.98 -8.97
N PRO A 116 9.24 -17.95 -8.11
CA PRO A 116 9.39 -16.88 -7.14
C PRO A 116 9.68 -15.58 -7.88
N ALA A 117 8.71 -14.66 -7.93
CA ALA A 117 9.08 -13.25 -7.91
C ALA A 117 9.73 -13.03 -6.55
N GLY A 118 11.06 -12.97 -6.54
CA GLY A 118 11.83 -12.85 -5.30
C GLY A 118 11.38 -11.66 -4.47
N PRO A 119 11.64 -11.66 -3.16
CA PRO A 119 11.33 -10.53 -2.27
C PRO A 119 11.80 -9.17 -2.79
N ASP A 120 12.87 -9.16 -3.58
CA ASP A 120 13.47 -7.97 -4.15
C ASP A 120 12.53 -7.24 -5.14
N ARG A 121 11.59 -7.95 -5.80
CA ARG A 121 10.68 -7.37 -6.78
C ARG A 121 9.80 -6.26 -6.19
N LEU A 122 9.32 -6.45 -4.95
CA LEU A 122 8.46 -5.46 -4.32
C LEU A 122 9.25 -4.19 -3.98
N ALA A 123 10.46 -4.34 -3.43
CA ALA A 123 11.34 -3.22 -3.11
C ALA A 123 11.74 -2.44 -4.38
N GLU A 124 12.04 -3.13 -5.48
CA GLU A 124 12.32 -2.52 -6.79
C GLU A 124 11.12 -1.69 -7.29
N LEU A 125 9.91 -2.27 -7.26
CA LEU A 125 8.69 -1.59 -7.69
C LEU A 125 8.36 -0.39 -6.79
N THR A 126 8.56 -0.49 -5.48
CA THR A 126 8.40 0.64 -4.55
C THR A 126 9.33 1.79 -4.93
N ALA A 127 10.60 1.50 -5.22
CA ALA A 127 11.57 2.51 -5.65
C ALA A 127 11.24 3.10 -7.04
N GLU A 128 10.62 2.32 -7.93
CA GLU A 128 10.10 2.79 -9.21
C GLU A 128 8.90 3.74 -9.05
N TYR A 129 7.88 3.32 -8.30
CA TYR A 129 6.67 4.10 -8.07
C TYR A 129 6.95 5.40 -7.31
N ALA A 130 7.85 5.37 -6.32
CA ALA A 130 8.27 6.57 -5.60
C ALA A 130 8.81 7.68 -6.51
N ARG A 131 9.46 7.32 -7.63
CA ARG A 131 9.95 8.26 -8.65
C ARG A 131 8.87 8.75 -9.61
N ALA A 132 7.83 7.95 -9.83
CA ALA A 132 6.75 8.26 -10.78
C ALA A 132 5.58 9.02 -10.16
N MET A 133 5.40 8.91 -8.84
CA MET A 133 4.30 9.56 -8.12
C MET A 133 4.62 11.03 -7.81
N PRO A 134 3.75 11.99 -8.15
CA PRO A 134 3.90 13.37 -7.69
C PRO A 134 3.77 13.42 -6.17
N GLU A 135 4.43 14.39 -5.54
CA GLU A 135 4.20 14.75 -4.14
C GLU A 135 2.94 15.62 -4.04
#